data_AF-M6QI57-F1
#
_entry.id   AF-M6QI57-F1
#
_cell.length_a   1.000
_cell.length_b   1.000
_cell.length_c   1.000
_cell.angle_alpha   90.00
_cell.angle_beta   90.00
_cell.angle_gamma   90.00
#
_symmetry.space_group_name_H-M   'P 1'
#
loop_
_entity.id
_entity.type
_entity.pdbx_description
1 polymer ?
#
loop_
_entity_poly.entity_id
_entity_poly.type
_entity_poly.pdbx_seq_one_letter_code
_entity_poly.pdbx_strand_id
1 'polypeptide(L)'
;MFYEISILLNLVLILYVIKKIGAESKNSIQILFLKSQLSAYKRKRKKFHTKPFERLKLVFLSYLDPNWIENLILVSPHTLLEWRNKKFKTFWALLSRRKKTGRPNIPWKVIKLIRRVAKENKIWGATKLHGLLLKLDHDICERTVSKYIPKRPHSPKKRLSWKEFYSLHADSMVVSDTLSVYSSNFKKIFRVVFFLHVGSRQILHFDIHTNPTTNWMRKVLKFAVRKQIQAGKTFHYFLSDNDSIFWETLYQILGKNRHQTQKNLSSLSLAELLRGTLGKDM
;
A
#
# COMPACT_ATOMS: atom_id res chain seq x y z
N MET A 1 -0.67 8.37 28.59
CA MET A 1 -1.45 9.62 28.56
C MET A 1 -0.62 10.85 28.17
N PHE A 2 0.55 11.14 28.78
CA PHE A 2 1.36 12.32 28.44
C PHE A 2 1.81 12.44 26.96
N TYR A 3 2.07 11.31 26.28
CA TYR A 3 2.46 11.31 24.87
C TYR A 3 1.32 11.71 23.92
N GLU A 4 0.08 11.35 24.22
CA GLU A 4 -1.07 11.68 23.36
C GLU A 4 -1.52 13.12 23.54
N ILE A 5 -1.47 13.63 24.78
CA ILE A 5 -1.70 15.04 25.10
C ILE A 5 -0.66 15.92 24.41
N SER A 6 0.62 15.50 24.39
CA SER A 6 1.68 16.21 23.68
C SER A 6 1.48 16.21 22.16
N ILE A 7 1.00 15.12 21.57
CA ILE A 7 0.72 15.05 20.13
C ILE A 7 -0.45 15.95 19.76
N LEU A 8 -1.54 15.92 20.54
CA LEU A 8 -2.72 16.76 20.32
C LEU A 8 -2.39 18.25 20.47
N LEU A 9 -1.67 18.63 21.53
CA LEU A 9 -1.24 20.01 21.75
C LEU A 9 -0.36 20.51 20.60
N ASN A 10 0.51 19.66 20.07
CA ASN A 10 1.39 20.01 18.96
C ASN A 10 0.67 20.01 17.60
N LEU A 11 -0.33 19.17 17.40
CA LEU A 11 -1.19 19.18 16.21
C LEU A 11 -2.05 20.45 16.20
N VAL A 12 -2.57 20.85 17.36
CA VAL A 12 -3.22 22.16 17.57
C VAL A 12 -2.24 23.31 17.31
N LEU A 13 -0.99 23.20 17.74
CA LEU A 13 0.04 24.22 17.48
C LEU A 13 0.41 24.32 15.98
N ILE A 14 0.47 23.18 15.28
CA ILE A 14 0.69 23.12 13.83
C ILE A 14 -0.51 23.70 13.07
N LEU A 15 -1.73 23.36 13.46
CA LEU A 15 -2.97 23.93 12.88
C LEU A 15 -3.10 25.43 13.16
N TYR A 16 -2.69 25.88 14.36
CA TYR A 16 -2.60 27.29 14.72
C TYR A 16 -1.58 28.03 13.85
N VAL A 17 -0.42 27.42 13.58
CA VAL A 17 0.59 27.96 12.66
C VAL A 17 0.08 28.03 11.23
N ILE A 18 -0.65 27.00 10.75
CA ILE A 18 -1.29 26.99 9.43
C ILE A 18 -2.33 28.13 9.31
N LYS A 19 -3.15 28.35 10.34
CA LYS A 19 -4.12 29.46 10.38
C LYS A 19 -3.44 30.84 10.39
N LYS A 20 -2.31 30.98 11.07
CA LYS A 20 -1.60 32.27 11.24
C LYS A 20 -0.74 32.66 10.03
N ILE A 21 -0.34 31.70 9.20
CA ILE A 21 0.44 31.94 7.96
C ILE A 21 -0.38 32.68 6.88
N GLY A 22 -1.71 32.71 6.99
CA GLY A 22 -2.58 33.42 6.05
C GLY A 22 -2.47 34.95 6.05
N ALA A 23 -1.77 35.57 7.02
CA ALA A 23 -1.78 37.03 7.19
C ALA A 23 -0.41 37.73 7.10
N GLU A 24 0.71 37.13 7.52
CA GLU A 24 2.03 37.79 7.53
C GLU A 24 3.17 36.77 7.37
N SER A 25 3.52 36.45 6.12
CA SER A 25 3.97 35.08 5.81
C SER A 25 5.47 34.81 5.90
N LYS A 26 6.39 35.76 5.67
CA LYS A 26 7.84 35.46 5.66
C LYS A 26 8.53 35.64 7.02
N ASN A 27 8.41 36.82 7.63
CA ASN A 27 9.09 37.16 8.89
C ASN A 27 8.65 36.26 10.05
N SER A 28 7.36 35.90 10.08
CA SER A 28 6.79 35.01 11.10
C SER A 28 7.41 33.61 11.08
N ILE A 29 7.67 33.06 9.89
CA ILE A 29 8.24 31.72 9.72
C ILE A 29 9.71 31.73 10.16
N GLN A 30 10.47 32.76 9.78
CA GLN A 30 11.85 32.94 10.21
C GLN A 30 11.98 33.04 11.74
N ILE A 31 11.12 33.85 12.39
CA ILE A 31 11.07 33.96 13.86
C ILE A 31 10.77 32.59 14.50
N LEU A 32 9.85 31.82 13.93
CA LEU A 32 9.52 30.47 14.42
C LEU A 32 10.70 29.50 14.27
N PHE A 33 11.42 29.59 13.16
CA PHE A 33 12.62 28.79 12.90
C PHE A 33 13.69 29.07 13.95
N LEU A 34 14.02 30.34 14.17
CA LEU A 34 15.01 30.79 15.15
C LEU A 34 14.57 30.48 16.59
N LYS A 35 13.29 30.67 16.94
CA LYS A 35 12.77 30.30 18.28
C LYS A 35 12.90 28.80 18.54
N SER A 36 12.64 27.96 17.53
CA SER A 36 12.79 26.51 17.67
C SER A 36 14.25 26.12 17.91
N GLN A 37 15.19 26.75 17.20
CA GLN A 37 16.63 26.58 17.37
C GLN A 37 17.10 27.05 18.75
N LEU A 38 16.72 28.26 19.17
CA LEU A 38 17.02 28.81 20.50
C LEU A 38 16.50 27.93 21.63
N SER A 39 15.30 27.36 21.48
CA SER A 39 14.72 26.45 22.49
C SER A 39 15.53 25.16 22.67
N ALA A 40 16.16 24.66 21.61
CA ALA A 40 17.07 23.53 21.67
C ALA A 40 18.43 23.93 22.27
N TYR A 41 18.94 25.11 21.92
CA TYR A 41 20.22 25.65 22.40
C TYR A 41 20.24 25.95 23.90
N LYS A 42 19.16 26.53 24.44
CA LYS A 42 19.04 26.90 25.87
C LYS A 42 19.22 25.73 26.85
N ARG A 43 19.27 24.48 26.38
CA ARG A 43 19.42 23.29 27.21
C ARG A 43 20.85 22.99 27.67
N LYS A 44 21.84 23.86 27.40
CA LYS A 44 23.23 23.80 27.93
C LYS A 44 23.85 22.38 27.99
N ARG A 45 23.65 21.55 26.95
CA ARG A 45 24.36 20.26 26.82
C ARG A 45 25.42 20.36 25.74
N LYS A 46 26.62 19.83 26.00
CA LYS A 46 27.82 19.90 25.14
C LYS A 46 27.62 19.36 23.71
N LYS A 47 26.55 18.60 23.43
CA LYS A 47 26.16 18.14 22.10
C LYS A 47 24.69 18.49 21.83
N PHE A 48 24.43 19.05 20.65
CA PHE A 48 23.09 19.42 20.18
C PHE A 48 22.20 18.18 20.01
N HIS A 49 21.58 17.74 21.09
CA HIS A 49 20.62 16.63 21.05
C HIS A 49 19.23 17.14 20.69
N THR A 50 18.93 17.13 19.39
CA THR A 50 17.54 17.34 18.93
C THR A 50 16.68 16.17 19.33
N LYS A 51 15.59 16.45 20.06
CA LYS A 51 14.54 15.45 20.31
C LYS A 51 13.86 15.09 18.98
N PRO A 52 13.32 13.87 18.82
CA PRO A 52 12.60 13.48 17.59
C PRO A 52 11.53 14.48 17.15
N PHE A 53 10.83 15.10 18.11
CA PHE A 53 9.82 16.12 17.86
C PHE A 53 10.40 17.43 17.29
N GLU A 54 11.56 17.86 17.77
CA GLU A 54 12.21 19.09 17.28
C GLU A 54 12.72 18.92 15.85
N ARG A 55 13.23 17.72 15.54
CA ARG A 55 13.57 17.33 14.16
C ARG A 55 12.35 17.42 13.27
N LEU A 56 11.20 16.92 13.73
CA LEU A 56 9.96 16.94 12.96
C LEU A 56 9.43 18.37 12.76
N LYS A 57 9.54 19.24 13.78
CA LYS A 57 9.18 20.66 13.68
C LYS A 57 10.06 21.41 12.68
N LEU A 58 11.38 21.22 12.73
CA LEU A 58 12.32 21.83 11.77
C LEU A 58 12.08 21.32 10.34
N VAL A 59 11.86 20.01 10.19
CA VAL A 59 11.48 19.41 8.90
C VAL A 59 10.17 20.02 8.39
N PHE A 60 9.17 20.22 9.24
CA PHE A 60 7.90 20.85 8.84
C PHE A 60 8.09 22.31 8.42
N LEU A 61 8.84 23.11 9.19
CA LEU A 61 9.13 24.50 8.85
C LEU A 61 9.92 24.63 7.54
N SER A 62 10.82 23.69 7.23
CA SER A 62 11.55 23.65 5.94
C SER A 62 10.65 23.45 4.71
N TYR A 63 9.39 23.07 4.89
CA TYR A 63 8.40 22.98 3.80
C TYR A 63 7.62 24.27 3.59
N LEU A 64 7.57 25.13 4.60
CA LEU A 64 6.82 26.39 4.57
C LEU A 64 7.71 27.55 4.14
N ASP A 65 9.00 27.47 4.41
CA ASP A 65 9.98 28.48 4.07
C ASP A 65 10.75 28.10 2.79
N PRO A 66 10.67 28.89 1.69
CA PRO A 66 11.49 28.67 0.51
C PRO A 66 13.00 28.90 0.78
N ASN A 67 13.36 29.77 1.73
CA ASN A 67 14.76 30.12 2.06
C ASN A 67 15.28 29.44 3.33
N TRP A 68 14.75 28.25 3.66
CA TRP A 68 15.06 27.52 4.90
C TRP A 68 16.56 27.25 5.13
N ILE A 69 17.39 27.26 4.07
CA ILE A 69 18.84 27.07 4.16
C ILE A 69 19.49 28.24 4.90
N GLU A 70 19.09 29.47 4.59
CA GLU A 70 19.66 30.70 5.19
C GLU A 70 19.30 30.82 6.68
N ASN A 71 18.16 30.26 7.07
CA ASN A 71 17.67 30.29 8.45
C ASN A 71 18.30 29.20 9.33
N LEU A 72 19.08 28.28 8.77
CA LEU A 72 19.75 27.19 9.51
C LEU A 72 21.08 27.63 10.11
N ILE A 73 21.04 28.07 11.37
CA ILE A 73 22.25 28.47 12.11
C ILE A 73 22.81 27.29 12.92
N LEU A 74 21.95 26.51 13.60
CA LEU A 74 22.39 25.48 14.56
C LEU A 74 22.53 24.07 13.98
N VAL A 75 21.91 23.79 12.84
CA VAL A 75 21.85 22.45 12.25
C VAL A 75 22.34 22.53 10.82
N SER A 76 23.26 21.64 10.43
CA SER A 76 23.70 21.57 9.04
C SER A 76 22.51 21.28 8.10
N PRO A 77 22.41 21.98 6.96
CA PRO A 77 21.39 21.68 5.93
C PRO A 77 21.38 20.21 5.51
N HIS A 78 22.54 19.56 5.46
CA HIS A 78 22.66 18.14 5.16
C HIS A 78 21.93 17.26 6.19
N THR A 79 22.09 17.56 7.48
CA THR A 79 21.41 16.84 8.57
C THR A 79 19.90 17.01 8.51
N LEU A 80 19.42 18.20 8.12
CA LEU A 80 17.98 18.44 7.96
C LEU A 80 17.42 17.68 6.74
N LEU A 81 18.16 17.60 5.64
CA LEU A 81 17.81 16.77 4.48
C LEU A 81 17.75 15.27 4.84
N GLU A 82 18.69 14.77 5.64
CA GLU A 82 18.61 13.40 6.15
C GLU A 82 17.33 13.16 6.96
N TRP A 83 16.94 14.11 7.82
CA TRP A 83 15.69 14.00 8.58
C TRP A 83 14.47 14.07 7.65
N ARG A 84 14.51 14.91 6.60
CA ARG A 84 13.48 14.96 5.55
C ARG A 84 13.37 13.63 4.78
N ASN A 85 14.46 12.89 4.59
CA ASN A 85 14.43 11.58 3.95
C ASN A 85 13.96 10.47 4.91
N LYS A 86 14.45 10.49 6.16
CA LYS A 86 14.07 9.53 7.21
C LYS A 86 12.57 9.58 7.54
N LYS A 87 11.92 10.74 7.35
CA LYS A 87 10.49 10.89 7.61
C LYS A 87 9.61 9.94 6.78
N PHE A 88 9.99 9.65 5.54
CA PHE A 88 9.25 8.73 4.67
C PHE A 88 9.29 7.32 5.25
N LYS A 89 10.49 6.88 5.66
CA LYS A 89 10.69 5.58 6.31
C LYS A 89 9.83 5.48 7.58
N THR A 90 9.81 6.51 8.42
CA THR A 90 8.97 6.52 9.63
C THR A 90 7.47 6.58 9.33
N PHE A 91 7.05 7.35 8.33
CA PHE A 91 5.65 7.43 7.90
C PHE A 91 5.15 6.08 7.42
N TRP A 92 5.90 5.44 6.51
CA TRP A 92 5.56 4.12 6.00
C TRP A 92 5.61 3.06 7.10
N ALA A 93 6.58 3.10 8.01
CA ALA A 93 6.64 2.18 9.14
C ALA A 93 5.44 2.34 10.10
N LEU A 94 4.92 3.56 10.27
CA LEU A 94 3.70 3.81 11.06
C LEU A 94 2.45 3.32 10.33
N LEU A 95 2.34 3.58 9.02
CA LEU A 95 1.20 3.18 8.20
C LEU A 95 1.14 1.66 8.01
N SER A 96 2.29 1.02 7.81
CA SER A 96 2.43 -0.43 7.64
C SER A 96 2.41 -1.18 8.98
N ARG A 97 2.37 -0.46 10.11
CA ARG A 97 2.33 -1.08 11.43
C ARG A 97 1.06 -1.90 11.54
N ARG A 98 1.21 -3.22 11.55
CA ARG A 98 0.12 -4.17 11.72
C ARG A 98 -0.66 -3.78 12.98
N LYS A 99 -1.94 -3.43 12.81
CA LYS A 99 -2.83 -3.18 13.95
C LYS A 99 -2.76 -4.42 14.85
N LYS A 100 -2.40 -4.24 16.12
CA LYS A 100 -2.40 -5.34 17.09
C LYS A 100 -3.78 -5.99 17.02
N THR A 101 -3.82 -7.32 16.89
CA THR A 101 -5.08 -8.06 16.96
C THR A 101 -5.73 -7.70 18.28
N GLY A 102 -6.85 -6.96 18.23
CA GLY A 102 -7.57 -6.56 19.43
C GLY A 102 -8.05 -7.75 20.24
N ARG A 103 -8.55 -7.48 21.46
CA ARG A 103 -9.21 -8.50 22.30
C ARG A 103 -10.23 -9.26 21.44
N PRO A 104 -10.25 -10.60 21.47
CA PRO A 104 -11.26 -11.35 20.75
C PRO A 104 -12.64 -10.89 21.22
N ASN A 105 -13.54 -10.58 20.28
CA ASN A 105 -14.90 -10.13 20.58
C ASN A 105 -15.79 -11.24 21.20
N ILE A 106 -15.24 -12.44 21.39
CA ILE A 106 -15.96 -13.64 21.85
C ILE A 106 -15.29 -14.17 23.12
N PRO A 107 -16.07 -14.67 24.10
CA PRO A 107 -15.53 -15.35 25.26
C PRO A 107 -14.57 -16.49 24.88
N TRP A 108 -13.47 -16.59 25.63
CA TRP A 108 -12.45 -17.63 25.40
C TRP A 108 -13.01 -19.06 25.46
N LYS A 109 -14.08 -19.28 26.23
CA LYS A 109 -14.76 -20.59 26.32
C LYS A 109 -15.26 -21.05 24.95
N VAL A 110 -15.92 -20.16 24.20
CA VAL A 110 -16.47 -20.50 22.88
C VAL A 110 -15.36 -20.66 21.84
N ILE A 111 -14.29 -19.86 21.92
CA ILE A 111 -13.11 -20.05 21.06
C ILE A 111 -12.45 -21.42 21.30
N LYS A 112 -12.34 -21.85 22.57
CA LYS A 112 -11.84 -23.18 22.92
C LYS A 112 -12.75 -24.28 22.37
N LEU A 113 -14.08 -24.10 22.46
CA LEU A 113 -15.06 -25.03 21.89
C LEU A 113 -14.90 -25.15 20.36
N ILE A 114 -14.87 -24.02 19.64
CA ILE A 114 -14.65 -24.00 18.19
C ILE A 114 -13.39 -24.78 17.81
N ARG A 115 -12.27 -24.50 18.49
CA ARG A 115 -10.98 -25.16 18.21
C ARG A 115 -11.00 -26.64 18.52
N ARG A 116 -11.67 -27.05 19.61
CA ARG A 116 -11.80 -28.46 20.01
C ARG A 116 -12.61 -29.24 18.97
N VAL A 117 -13.83 -28.80 18.69
CA VAL A 117 -14.74 -29.49 17.75
C VAL A 117 -14.14 -29.51 16.34
N ALA A 118 -13.46 -28.43 15.92
CA ALA A 118 -12.77 -28.39 14.63
C ALA A 118 -11.56 -29.32 14.54
N LYS A 119 -10.89 -29.60 15.67
CA LYS A 119 -9.76 -30.54 15.74
C LYS A 119 -10.23 -32.00 15.71
N GLU A 120 -11.32 -32.29 16.41
CA GLU A 120 -11.98 -33.61 16.41
C GLU A 120 -12.60 -33.91 15.03
N ASN A 121 -13.23 -32.92 14.39
CA ASN A 121 -13.91 -33.08 13.11
C ASN A 121 -13.15 -32.40 11.96
N LYS A 122 -12.08 -33.05 11.49
CA LYS A 122 -11.19 -32.51 10.44
C LYS A 122 -11.86 -32.18 9.10
N ILE A 123 -13.04 -32.74 8.81
CA ILE A 123 -13.77 -32.54 7.55
C ILE A 123 -14.68 -31.31 7.63
N TRP A 124 -15.12 -30.89 8.82
CA TRP A 124 -16.19 -29.90 8.96
C TRP A 124 -15.71 -28.46 8.67
N GLY A 125 -16.42 -27.74 7.81
CA GLY A 125 -16.13 -26.33 7.50
C GLY A 125 -16.74 -25.35 8.52
N ALA A 126 -16.51 -24.05 8.30
CA ALA A 126 -17.06 -22.98 9.13
C ALA A 126 -18.59 -23.02 9.21
N THR A 127 -19.26 -23.29 8.09
CA THR A 127 -20.72 -23.35 8.00
C THR A 127 -21.32 -24.44 8.90
N LYS A 128 -20.71 -25.64 8.91
CA LYS A 128 -21.21 -26.76 9.72
C LYS A 128 -20.96 -26.55 11.21
N LEU A 129 -19.80 -25.98 11.57
CA LEU A 129 -19.50 -25.61 12.95
C LEU A 129 -20.39 -24.46 13.44
N HIS A 130 -20.69 -23.49 12.58
CA HIS A 130 -21.62 -22.41 12.86
C HIS A 130 -23.02 -22.95 13.16
N GLY A 131 -23.56 -23.83 12.32
CA GLY A 131 -24.85 -24.47 12.59
C GLY A 131 -24.89 -25.28 13.89
N LEU A 132 -23.78 -25.91 14.29
CA LEU A 132 -23.67 -26.60 15.58
C LEU A 132 -23.67 -25.62 16.76
N LEU A 133 -22.97 -24.49 16.62
CA LEU A 133 -22.93 -23.46 17.67
C LEU A 133 -24.29 -22.78 17.85
N LEU A 134 -25.02 -22.55 16.76
CA LEU A 134 -26.40 -22.04 16.82
C LEU A 134 -27.31 -23.00 17.58
N LYS A 135 -27.14 -24.32 17.42
CA LYS A 135 -27.88 -25.35 18.18
C LYS A 135 -27.49 -25.44 19.66
N LEU A 136 -26.36 -24.86 20.06
CA LEU A 136 -25.86 -24.79 21.43
C LEU A 136 -26.09 -23.40 22.05
N ASP A 137 -27.03 -22.62 21.50
CA ASP A 137 -27.37 -21.26 21.93
C ASP A 137 -26.20 -20.26 21.91
N HIS A 138 -25.28 -20.42 20.95
CA HIS A 138 -24.22 -19.46 20.70
C HIS A 138 -24.50 -18.65 19.43
N ASP A 139 -24.98 -17.42 19.59
CA ASP A 139 -25.19 -16.47 18.49
C ASP A 139 -23.86 -15.83 18.04
N ILE A 140 -23.25 -16.41 17.00
CA ILE A 140 -21.93 -16.01 16.50
C ILE A 140 -21.93 -16.08 14.98
N CYS A 141 -21.56 -15.00 14.28
CA CYS A 141 -21.44 -15.03 12.82
C CYS A 141 -20.47 -16.12 12.33
N GLU A 142 -20.83 -16.81 11.22
CA GLU A 142 -19.98 -17.81 10.55
C GLU A 142 -18.56 -17.31 10.27
N ARG A 143 -18.41 -16.04 9.88
CA ARG A 143 -17.09 -15.42 9.64
C ARG A 143 -16.19 -15.48 10.87
N THR A 144 -16.77 -15.34 12.06
CA THR A 144 -16.03 -15.41 13.31
C THR A 144 -15.67 -16.83 13.69
N VAL A 145 -16.54 -17.80 13.39
CA VAL A 145 -16.22 -19.24 13.48
C VAL A 145 -15.04 -19.57 12.56
N SER A 146 -15.11 -19.15 11.29
CA SER A 146 -14.03 -19.33 10.31
C SER A 146 -12.70 -18.73 10.77
N LYS A 147 -12.72 -17.61 11.50
CA LYS A 147 -11.52 -16.97 12.04
C LYS A 147 -10.83 -17.82 13.11
N TYR A 148 -11.60 -18.55 13.92
CA TYR A 148 -11.07 -19.33 15.05
C TYR A 148 -10.86 -20.81 14.77
N ILE A 149 -11.35 -21.32 13.63
CA ILE A 149 -10.98 -22.64 13.12
C ILE A 149 -9.45 -22.69 12.92
N PRO A 150 -8.75 -23.71 13.45
CA PRO A 150 -7.32 -23.86 13.24
C PRO A 150 -7.03 -23.98 11.74
N LYS A 151 -6.03 -23.24 11.26
CA LYS A 151 -5.54 -23.39 9.89
C LYS A 151 -5.06 -24.83 9.74
N ARG A 152 -5.73 -25.58 8.88
CA ARG A 152 -5.30 -26.94 8.55
C ARG A 152 -4.00 -26.84 7.75
N PRO A 153 -3.05 -27.76 7.95
CA PRO A 153 -2.01 -27.95 6.96
C PRO A 153 -2.67 -28.17 5.61
N HIS A 154 -2.09 -27.58 4.57
CA HIS A 154 -2.61 -27.71 3.23
C HIS A 154 -2.73 -29.20 2.90
N SER A 155 -3.90 -29.65 2.43
CA SER A 155 -4.03 -31.04 2.00
C SER A 155 -3.00 -31.30 0.89
N PRO A 156 -2.20 -32.38 0.95
CA PRO A 156 -1.18 -32.69 -0.06
C PRO A 156 -1.75 -33.06 -1.44
N LYS A 157 -3.07 -32.98 -1.65
CA LYS A 157 -3.66 -33.02 -2.99
C LYS A 157 -3.30 -31.74 -3.75
N LYS A 158 -2.08 -31.77 -4.31
CA LYS A 158 -1.54 -31.05 -5.48
C LYS A 158 -1.78 -29.54 -5.53
N ARG A 159 -1.14 -28.77 -4.63
CA ARG A 159 -0.70 -27.43 -5.01
C ARG A 159 0.81 -27.49 -5.21
N LEU A 160 1.26 -27.14 -6.42
CA LEU A 160 2.67 -26.93 -6.73
C LEU A 160 3.26 -26.00 -5.67
N SER A 161 4.49 -26.26 -5.23
CA SER A 161 5.21 -25.28 -4.42
C SER A 161 5.35 -23.98 -5.22
N TRP A 162 5.45 -22.84 -4.55
CA TRP A 162 5.65 -21.56 -5.25
C TRP A 162 6.87 -21.57 -6.16
N LYS A 163 7.92 -22.32 -5.77
CA LYS A 163 9.13 -22.51 -6.58
C LYS A 163 8.83 -23.25 -7.87
N GLU A 164 8.10 -24.37 -7.80
CA GLU A 164 7.72 -25.17 -8.98
C GLU A 164 6.71 -24.42 -9.86
N PHE A 165 5.73 -23.74 -9.25
CA PHE A 165 4.79 -22.90 -9.98
C PHE A 165 5.54 -21.81 -10.76
N TYR A 166 6.46 -21.11 -10.09
CA TYR A 166 7.29 -20.08 -10.72
C TYR A 166 8.11 -20.66 -11.86
N SER A 167 8.84 -21.77 -11.66
CA SER A 167 9.66 -22.36 -12.74
C SER A 167 8.83 -22.82 -13.94
N LEU A 168 7.61 -23.31 -13.73
CA LEU A 168 6.74 -23.77 -14.81
C LEU A 168 6.09 -22.63 -15.60
N HIS A 169 5.82 -21.49 -14.97
CA HIS A 169 4.99 -20.43 -15.58
C HIS A 169 5.74 -19.14 -15.87
N ALA A 170 6.93 -18.92 -15.29
CA ALA A 170 7.61 -17.63 -15.35
C ALA A 170 7.84 -17.11 -16.78
N ASP A 171 8.16 -17.99 -17.73
CA ASP A 171 8.40 -17.61 -19.13
C ASP A 171 7.13 -17.27 -19.93
N SER A 172 5.97 -17.57 -19.36
CA SER A 172 4.66 -17.28 -19.97
C SER A 172 3.87 -16.21 -19.23
N MET A 173 4.49 -15.56 -18.23
CA MET A 173 3.80 -14.69 -17.28
C MET A 173 4.30 -13.26 -17.33
N VAL A 174 3.36 -12.33 -17.43
CA VAL A 174 3.60 -10.88 -17.31
C VAL A 174 2.92 -10.39 -16.04
N VAL A 175 3.64 -9.60 -15.26
CA VAL A 175 3.13 -8.95 -14.05
C VAL A 175 3.07 -7.44 -14.29
N SER A 176 1.98 -6.81 -13.88
CA SER A 176 1.89 -5.36 -13.75
C SER A 176 1.82 -4.94 -12.30
N ASP A 177 2.50 -3.84 -12.00
CA ASP A 177 2.43 -3.19 -10.70
C ASP A 177 2.47 -1.67 -10.87
N THR A 178 1.99 -0.95 -9.86
CA THR A 178 1.91 0.51 -9.86
C THR A 178 2.62 1.10 -8.65
N LEU A 179 3.51 2.05 -8.90
CA LEU A 179 4.22 2.79 -7.88
C LEU A 179 3.69 4.22 -7.82
N SER A 180 3.37 4.71 -6.63
CA SER A 180 3.07 6.14 -6.42
C SER A 180 4.30 6.87 -5.89
N VAL A 181 4.74 7.90 -6.62
CA VAL A 181 5.85 8.77 -6.23
C VAL A 181 5.29 10.00 -5.52
N TYR A 182 5.80 10.25 -4.32
CA TYR A 182 5.41 11.37 -3.49
C TYR A 182 6.51 12.43 -3.47
N SER A 183 6.11 13.70 -3.53
CA SER A 183 6.98 14.84 -3.37
C SER A 183 7.54 14.88 -1.96
N SER A 184 8.59 15.69 -1.78
CA SER A 184 9.08 16.05 -0.46
C SER A 184 7.97 16.52 0.47
N ASN A 185 6.85 17.08 -0.02
CA ASN A 185 5.74 17.58 0.79
C ASN A 185 4.61 16.54 0.95
N PHE A 186 4.86 15.25 0.66
CA PHE A 186 3.86 14.18 0.61
C PHE A 186 2.73 14.40 -0.42
N LYS A 187 2.90 15.34 -1.36
CA LYS A 187 1.99 15.48 -2.50
C LYS A 187 2.29 14.36 -3.48
N LYS A 188 1.33 13.53 -3.84
CA LYS A 188 1.50 12.55 -4.92
C LYS A 188 1.82 13.31 -6.21
N ILE A 189 3.00 13.08 -6.79
CA ILE A 189 3.44 13.76 -8.02
C ILE A 189 3.11 12.88 -9.22
N PHE A 190 3.55 11.62 -9.17
CA PHE A 190 3.43 10.70 -10.29
C PHE A 190 2.88 9.36 -9.83
N ARG A 191 2.18 8.69 -10.73
CA ARG A 191 1.96 7.25 -10.69
C ARG A 191 2.73 6.64 -11.85
N VAL A 192 3.58 5.68 -11.52
CA VAL A 192 4.33 4.86 -12.48
C VAL A 192 3.62 3.53 -12.59
N VAL A 193 3.40 3.08 -13.81
CA VAL A 193 2.94 1.72 -14.11
C VAL A 193 4.06 1.03 -14.85
N PHE A 194 4.35 -0.21 -14.48
CA PHE A 194 5.33 -1.02 -15.22
C PHE A 194 4.82 -2.44 -15.44
N PHE A 195 5.27 -3.02 -16.54
CA PHE A 195 4.99 -4.38 -16.96
C PHE A 195 6.29 -5.16 -16.99
N LEU A 196 6.36 -6.25 -16.25
CA LEU A 196 7.55 -7.07 -16.08
C LEU A 196 7.27 -8.48 -16.57
N HIS A 197 8.17 -9.01 -17.40
CA HIS A 197 8.19 -10.42 -17.74
C HIS A 197 8.83 -11.22 -16.60
N VAL A 198 8.15 -12.23 -16.08
CA VAL A 198 8.54 -12.91 -14.83
C VAL A 198 9.80 -13.78 -15.01
N GLY A 199 9.93 -14.50 -16.12
CA GLY A 199 11.07 -15.37 -16.41
C GLY A 199 12.38 -14.60 -16.54
N SER A 200 12.41 -13.68 -17.51
CA SER A 200 13.62 -12.87 -17.79
C SER A 200 13.83 -11.70 -16.85
N ARG A 201 12.84 -11.35 -16.00
CA ARG A 201 12.82 -10.15 -15.15
C ARG A 201 13.02 -8.83 -15.91
N GLN A 202 12.76 -8.83 -17.22
CA GLN A 202 12.86 -7.63 -18.05
C GLN A 202 11.60 -6.78 -17.93
N ILE A 203 11.78 -5.47 -17.81
CA ILE A 203 10.69 -4.49 -17.91
C ILE A 203 10.33 -4.35 -19.39
N LEU A 204 9.11 -4.74 -19.74
CA LEU A 204 8.58 -4.68 -21.10
C LEU A 204 8.25 -3.25 -21.50
N HIS A 205 7.54 -2.56 -20.62
CA HIS A 205 7.13 -1.17 -20.78
C HIS A 205 6.82 -0.56 -19.41
N PHE A 206 7.07 0.73 -19.28
CA PHE A 206 6.61 1.52 -18.16
C PHE A 206 6.17 2.89 -18.67
N ASP A 207 5.24 3.50 -17.96
CA ASP A 207 4.81 4.87 -18.23
C ASP A 207 4.54 5.61 -16.92
N ILE A 208 4.64 6.94 -16.97
CA ILE A 208 4.61 7.85 -15.82
C ILE A 208 3.57 8.92 -16.08
N HIS A 209 2.62 9.08 -15.16
CA HIS A 209 1.58 10.10 -15.30
C HIS A 209 1.28 10.81 -13.97
N THR A 210 0.98 12.11 -14.03
CA THR A 210 0.68 12.92 -12.84
C THR A 210 -0.73 12.67 -12.30
N ASN A 211 -1.69 12.52 -13.20
CA ASN A 211 -3.10 12.25 -12.87
C ASN A 211 -3.59 10.96 -13.56
N PRO A 212 -3.31 9.77 -13.01
CA PRO A 212 -3.60 8.50 -13.69
C PRO A 212 -5.11 8.34 -13.90
N THR A 213 -5.53 8.16 -15.14
CA THR A 213 -6.92 7.86 -15.51
C THR A 213 -7.03 6.45 -16.10
N THR A 214 -8.23 5.90 -16.14
CA THR A 214 -8.51 4.61 -16.79
C THR A 214 -8.19 4.65 -18.28
N ASN A 215 -8.47 5.76 -18.97
CA ASN A 215 -8.10 5.94 -20.38
C ASN A 215 -6.59 5.94 -20.61
N TRP A 216 -5.82 6.60 -19.72
CA TRP A 216 -4.36 6.53 -19.77
C TRP A 216 -3.87 5.08 -19.57
N MET A 217 -4.32 4.41 -18.50
CA MET A 217 -3.91 3.03 -18.23
C MET A 217 -4.27 2.07 -19.37
N ARG A 218 -5.42 2.30 -20.03
CA ARG A 218 -5.82 1.56 -21.24
C ARG A 218 -4.77 1.70 -22.33
N LYS A 219 -4.37 2.94 -22.66
CA LYS A 219 -3.36 3.20 -23.69
C LYS A 219 -2.04 2.51 -23.36
N VAL A 220 -1.56 2.66 -22.13
CA VAL A 220 -0.29 2.05 -21.69
C VAL A 220 -0.36 0.52 -21.82
N LEU A 221 -1.46 -0.10 -21.39
CA LEU A 221 -1.66 -1.54 -21.54
C LEU A 221 -1.70 -1.96 -23.02
N LYS A 222 -2.41 -1.22 -23.88
CA LYS A 222 -2.43 -1.47 -25.34
C LYS A 222 -1.01 -1.43 -25.92
N PHE A 223 -0.21 -0.41 -25.55
CA PHE A 223 1.18 -0.27 -26.00
C PHE A 223 2.07 -1.41 -25.51
N ALA A 224 1.98 -1.77 -24.23
CA ALA A 224 2.77 -2.86 -23.65
C ALA A 224 2.50 -4.21 -24.35
N VAL A 225 1.23 -4.52 -24.61
CA VAL A 225 0.82 -5.75 -25.32
C VAL A 225 1.29 -5.73 -26.78
N ARG A 226 1.12 -4.60 -27.48
CA ARG A 226 1.56 -4.44 -28.88
C ARG A 226 3.06 -4.67 -29.03
N LYS A 227 3.87 -4.06 -28.17
CA LYS A 227 5.33 -4.22 -28.17
C LYS A 227 5.74 -5.68 -27.94
N GLN A 228 5.01 -6.39 -27.10
CA GLN A 228 5.26 -7.81 -26.83
C GLN A 228 4.93 -8.71 -28.04
N ILE A 229 3.81 -8.43 -28.71
CA ILE A 229 3.41 -9.12 -29.95
C ILE A 229 4.44 -8.88 -31.06
N GLN A 230 4.88 -7.63 -31.25
CA GLN A 230 5.91 -7.29 -32.24
C GLN A 230 7.25 -7.97 -31.97
N ALA A 231 7.60 -8.17 -30.70
CA ALA A 231 8.80 -8.90 -30.30
C ALA A 231 8.67 -10.43 -30.47
N GLY A 232 7.56 -10.94 -31.01
CA GLY A 232 7.30 -12.37 -31.18
C GLY A 232 7.13 -13.13 -29.86
N LYS A 233 6.99 -12.43 -28.73
CA LYS A 233 6.88 -13.05 -27.41
C LYS A 233 5.41 -13.31 -27.08
N THR A 234 5.05 -14.56 -26.87
CA THR A 234 3.71 -14.94 -26.40
C THR A 234 3.70 -15.07 -24.89
N PHE A 235 2.77 -14.40 -24.21
CA PHE A 235 2.47 -14.65 -22.80
C PHE A 235 1.07 -15.26 -22.69
N HIS A 236 0.88 -16.15 -21.72
CA HIS A 236 -0.40 -16.81 -21.47
C HIS A 236 -1.10 -16.22 -20.24
N TYR A 237 -0.32 -15.81 -19.25
CA TYR A 237 -0.82 -15.33 -17.97
C TYR A 237 -0.44 -13.87 -17.76
N PHE A 238 -1.41 -13.10 -17.29
CA PHE A 238 -1.23 -11.73 -16.89
C PHE A 238 -1.68 -11.57 -15.43
N LEU A 239 -0.79 -11.09 -14.56
CA LEU A 239 -1.06 -10.89 -13.14
C LEU A 239 -0.97 -9.40 -12.81
N SER A 240 -1.93 -8.90 -12.07
CA SER A 240 -1.90 -7.56 -11.51
C SER A 240 -2.44 -7.57 -10.09
N ASP A 241 -2.01 -6.60 -9.31
CA ASP A 241 -2.72 -6.24 -8.08
C ASP A 241 -4.11 -5.67 -8.40
N ASN A 242 -5.02 -5.75 -7.43
CA ASN A 242 -6.41 -5.29 -7.54
C ASN A 242 -6.53 -3.76 -7.36
N ASP A 243 -5.68 -3.02 -8.07
CA ASP A 243 -5.73 -1.56 -8.12
C ASP A 243 -6.98 -1.10 -8.88
N SER A 244 -7.71 -0.14 -8.32
CA SER A 244 -9.00 0.30 -8.86
C SER A 244 -8.90 0.82 -10.29
N ILE A 245 -7.87 1.63 -10.59
CA ILE A 245 -7.66 2.21 -11.93
C ILE A 245 -7.38 1.09 -12.94
N PHE A 246 -6.57 0.11 -12.54
CA PHE A 246 -6.24 -1.01 -13.39
C PHE A 246 -7.44 -1.92 -13.63
N TRP A 247 -8.17 -2.27 -12.57
CA TRP A 247 -9.33 -3.15 -12.64
C TRP A 247 -10.46 -2.54 -13.45
N GLU A 248 -10.75 -1.25 -13.28
CA GLU A 248 -11.72 -0.53 -14.11
C GLU A 248 -11.31 -0.52 -15.58
N THR A 249 -10.02 -0.35 -15.86
CA THR A 249 -9.47 -0.40 -17.22
C THR A 249 -9.66 -1.79 -17.84
N LEU A 250 -9.31 -2.85 -17.10
CA LEU A 250 -9.53 -4.22 -17.54
C LEU A 250 -11.01 -4.52 -17.77
N TYR A 251 -11.89 -4.09 -16.87
CA TYR A 251 -13.33 -4.27 -17.00
C TYR A 251 -13.87 -3.61 -18.27
N GLN A 252 -13.38 -2.41 -18.61
CA GLN A 252 -13.75 -1.72 -19.85
C GLN A 252 -13.24 -2.43 -21.10
N ILE A 253 -12.04 -3.01 -21.07
CA ILE A 253 -11.48 -3.78 -22.19
C ILE A 253 -12.19 -5.12 -22.36
N LEU A 254 -12.55 -5.78 -21.26
CA LEU A 254 -13.22 -7.08 -21.22
C LEU A 254 -14.76 -6.98 -21.38
N GLY A 255 -15.29 -5.81 -21.70
CA GLY A 255 -16.69 -5.46 -21.54
C GLY A 255 -17.74 -6.49 -22.02
N LYS A 256 -18.76 -6.66 -21.17
CA LYS A 256 -20.12 -7.20 -21.43
C LYS A 256 -20.37 -8.72 -21.47
N ASN A 257 -19.53 -9.58 -20.90
CA ASN A 257 -19.91 -11.00 -20.65
C ASN A 257 -19.85 -11.35 -19.15
N ARG A 258 -20.82 -10.82 -18.39
CA ARG A 258 -20.93 -10.94 -16.92
C ARG A 258 -21.18 -12.37 -16.40
N HIS A 259 -21.60 -13.32 -17.23
CA HIS A 259 -22.08 -14.62 -16.77
C HIS A 259 -21.11 -15.81 -16.97
N GLN A 260 -19.96 -15.62 -17.62
CA GLN A 260 -18.99 -16.71 -17.87
C GLN A 260 -17.59 -16.47 -17.27
N THR A 261 -17.25 -15.24 -16.90
CA THR A 261 -15.85 -14.84 -16.66
C THR A 261 -15.28 -15.23 -15.30
N GLN A 262 -16.09 -15.58 -14.30
CA GLN A 262 -15.57 -16.08 -13.01
C GLN A 262 -15.18 -17.57 -13.04
N LYS A 263 -15.70 -18.37 -13.98
CA LYS A 263 -15.38 -19.80 -14.11
C LYS A 263 -14.39 -20.14 -15.24
N ASN A 264 -14.29 -19.32 -16.29
CA ASN A 264 -13.58 -19.68 -17.53
C ASN A 264 -12.30 -18.87 -17.84
N LEU A 265 -11.77 -18.09 -16.90
CA LEU A 265 -10.46 -17.42 -17.06
C LEU A 265 -9.27 -18.39 -17.17
N SER A 266 -9.51 -19.70 -17.05
CA SER A 266 -8.53 -20.76 -17.31
C SER A 266 -8.49 -21.23 -18.78
N SER A 267 -9.42 -20.80 -19.64
CA SER A 267 -9.59 -21.36 -20.99
C SER A 267 -9.42 -20.38 -22.15
N LEU A 268 -9.58 -19.07 -21.91
CA LEU A 268 -9.25 -18.03 -22.88
C LEU A 268 -8.07 -17.24 -22.32
N SER A 269 -6.92 -17.31 -22.99
CA SER A 269 -5.77 -16.53 -22.56
C SER A 269 -6.15 -15.05 -22.61
N LEU A 270 -5.93 -14.32 -21.53
CA LEU A 270 -6.07 -12.85 -21.49
C LEU A 270 -5.32 -12.20 -22.68
N ALA A 271 -4.24 -12.83 -23.16
CA ALA A 271 -3.50 -12.42 -24.34
C ALA A 271 -4.24 -12.65 -25.67
N GLU A 272 -5.15 -13.63 -25.78
CA GLU A 272 -6.01 -13.84 -26.96
C GLU A 272 -7.15 -12.83 -26.99
N LEU A 273 -7.76 -12.54 -25.84
CA LEU A 273 -8.78 -11.50 -25.69
C LEU A 273 -8.21 -10.10 -25.97
N LEU A 274 -7.01 -9.82 -25.47
CA LEU A 274 -6.27 -8.60 -25.78
C LEU A 274 -5.83 -8.58 -27.25
N ARG A 275 -5.44 -9.71 -27.87
CA ARG A 275 -5.17 -9.77 -29.31
C ARG A 275 -6.40 -9.44 -30.17
N GLY A 276 -7.55 -10.05 -29.88
CA GLY A 276 -8.78 -9.88 -30.66
C GLY A 276 -9.45 -8.50 -30.54
N THR A 277 -9.36 -7.87 -29.36
CA THR A 277 -9.88 -6.51 -29.13
C THR A 277 -8.94 -5.41 -29.66
N LEU A 278 -7.64 -5.69 -29.79
CA LEU A 278 -6.64 -4.72 -30.27
C LEU A 278 -6.34 -4.81 -31.77
N GLY A 279 -6.79 -5.86 -32.44
CA GLY A 279 -6.75 -6.00 -33.90
C GLY A 279 -7.93 -5.38 -34.64
N LYS A 280 -9.02 -5.01 -33.95
CA LYS A 280 -10.19 -4.36 -34.56
C LYS A 280 -10.07 -2.84 -34.71
N ASP A 281 -9.15 -2.21 -33.98
CA ASP A 281 -8.83 -0.78 -34.10
C ASP A 281 -7.58 -0.57 -34.98
N MET A 282 -7.40 -1.41 -36.01
CA MET A 282 -6.33 -1.28 -37.00
C MET A 282 -6.79 -0.38 -38.14
#